data_AF-A0A432HZW2-F1
#
_entry.id   AF-A0A432HZW2-F1
#
_cell.length_a   1.000
_cell.length_b   1.000
_cell.length_c   1.000
_cell.angle_alpha   90.00
_cell.angle_beta   90.00
_cell.angle_gamma   90.00
#
_symmetry.space_group_name_H-M   'P 1'
#
loop_
_entity.id
_entity.type
_entity.pdbx_description
1 polymer ?
#
loop_
_entity_poly.entity_id
_entity_poly.type
_entity_poly.pdbx_seq_one_letter_code
_entity_poly.pdbx_strand_id
1 'polypeptide(L)'
;MVSSTPAFHTFTAIRNGLAPALVEALESADAGDDSAFKDLLEGDPHLAADLESQDADTSAGRAGIDWDDATLMLTALMAREESGRAIHIGGELSRDRLGRFPWGDANPLSYLLEWCTSPVEDGEILDDLLLALAGRFSSSLLSHERYEESGVGRLHGWLECDELTELVQLLTNGRFVVRADEPLDGGVNDIVRHLVTISRAALRRDCGILLRSH
;
A
#
# COMPACT_ATOMS: atom_id res chain seq x y z
N MET A 1 23.71 -9.55 -20.55
CA MET A 1 22.41 -9.53 -19.84
C MET A 1 22.43 -8.29 -18.97
N VAL A 2 21.49 -7.37 -19.16
CA VAL A 2 21.37 -6.21 -18.28
C VAL A 2 21.05 -6.76 -16.90
N SER A 3 22.00 -6.62 -15.97
CA SER A 3 21.78 -6.87 -14.55
C SER A 3 20.83 -5.78 -14.04
N SER A 4 19.55 -5.89 -14.40
CA SER A 4 18.52 -5.08 -13.76
C SER A 4 18.43 -5.57 -12.33
N THR A 5 18.64 -4.66 -11.38
CA THR A 5 18.50 -5.01 -9.98
C THR A 5 17.01 -5.19 -9.70
N PRO A 6 16.57 -6.30 -9.09
CA PRO A 6 15.15 -6.50 -8.78
C PRO A 6 14.56 -5.32 -7.99
N ALA A 7 13.28 -5.05 -8.21
CA ALA A 7 12.59 -3.92 -7.58
C ALA A 7 12.68 -4.02 -6.05
N PHE A 8 12.83 -2.87 -5.38
CA PHE A 8 12.83 -2.83 -3.92
C PHE A 8 11.42 -2.49 -3.41
N HIS A 9 10.83 -3.32 -2.56
CA HIS A 9 9.48 -3.16 -2.02
C HIS A 9 9.51 -2.44 -0.67
N THR A 10 8.56 -1.55 -0.44
CA THR A 10 8.43 -0.81 0.82
C THR A 10 6.99 -0.69 1.25
N PHE A 11 6.76 -0.84 2.55
CA PHE A 11 5.50 -0.51 3.19
C PHE A 11 5.56 0.92 3.73
N THR A 12 4.53 1.70 3.43
CA THR A 12 4.37 3.09 3.86
C THR A 12 3.17 3.18 4.79
N ALA A 13 3.29 3.90 5.91
CA ALA A 13 2.13 4.18 6.76
C ALA A 13 1.22 5.18 6.05
N ILE A 14 -0.08 4.89 6.02
CA ILE A 14 -1.07 5.76 5.37
C ILE A 14 -2.17 6.18 6.32
N ARG A 15 -2.75 7.35 6.04
CA ARG A 15 -3.91 7.92 6.75
C ARG A 15 -5.10 6.99 6.59
N ASN A 16 -5.78 6.70 7.70
CA ASN A 16 -6.94 5.82 7.69
C ASN A 16 -8.16 6.49 7.05
N GLY A 17 -8.87 5.77 6.18
CA GLY A 17 -10.17 6.15 5.61
C GLY A 17 -10.12 7.10 4.41
N LEU A 18 -8.95 7.52 3.95
CA LEU A 18 -8.81 8.44 2.82
C LEU A 18 -8.66 7.71 1.47
N ALA A 19 -8.06 6.52 1.45
CA ALA A 19 -7.64 5.89 0.20
C ALA A 19 -8.79 5.54 -0.75
N PRO A 20 -9.91 4.93 -0.30
CA PRO A 20 -11.04 4.64 -1.21
C PRO A 20 -11.63 5.91 -1.83
N ALA A 21 -11.85 6.95 -1.02
CA ALA A 21 -12.46 8.20 -1.47
C ALA A 21 -11.54 8.96 -2.44
N LEU A 22 -10.23 8.94 -2.19
CA LEU A 22 -9.27 9.60 -3.07
C LEU A 22 -9.13 8.86 -4.41
N VAL A 23 -9.14 7.53 -4.42
CA VAL A 23 -9.20 6.78 -5.70
C VAL A 23 -10.45 7.16 -6.48
N GLU A 24 -11.63 7.09 -5.86
CA GLU A 24 -12.90 7.47 -6.51
C GLU A 24 -12.84 8.89 -7.08
N ALA A 25 -12.33 9.85 -6.31
CA ALA A 25 -12.18 11.24 -6.75
C ALA A 25 -11.23 11.41 -7.93
N LEU A 26 -10.11 10.67 -7.98
CA LEU A 26 -9.15 10.72 -9.09
C LEU A 26 -9.66 10.01 -10.35
N GLU A 27 -10.48 8.97 -10.20
CA GLU A 27 -11.20 8.34 -11.32
C GLU A 27 -12.26 9.28 -11.89
N SER A 28 -13.07 9.93 -11.05
CA SER A 28 -14.06 10.92 -11.50
C SER A 28 -13.41 12.11 -12.18
N ALA A 29 -12.30 12.62 -11.65
CA ALA A 29 -11.60 13.77 -12.24
C ALA A 29 -11.04 13.45 -13.64
N ASP A 30 -10.52 12.23 -13.86
CA ASP A 30 -10.08 11.76 -15.18
C ASP A 30 -11.25 11.65 -16.17
N ALA A 31 -12.42 11.23 -15.68
CA ALA A 31 -13.66 11.23 -16.45
C ALA A 31 -14.26 12.64 -16.68
N GLY A 32 -13.61 13.70 -16.16
CA GLY A 32 -13.99 15.10 -16.35
C GLY A 32 -14.86 15.69 -15.24
N ASP A 33 -15.08 14.96 -14.14
CA ASP A 33 -15.81 15.43 -12.96
C ASP A 33 -14.89 15.57 -11.74
N ASP A 34 -14.44 16.79 -11.50
CA ASP A 34 -13.52 17.16 -10.42
C ASP A 34 -14.24 17.56 -9.11
N SER A 35 -15.55 17.31 -9.00
CA SER A 35 -16.33 17.71 -7.81
C SER A 35 -15.90 16.95 -6.56
N ALA A 36 -15.79 15.63 -6.63
CA ALA A 36 -15.40 14.79 -5.49
C ALA A 36 -14.00 15.13 -4.95
N PHE A 37 -13.05 15.47 -5.83
CA PHE A 37 -11.70 15.85 -5.41
C PHE A 37 -11.70 17.21 -4.71
N LYS A 38 -12.47 18.18 -5.20
CA LYS A 38 -12.65 19.48 -4.52
C LYS A 38 -13.33 19.33 -3.16
N ASP A 39 -14.36 18.49 -3.09
CA ASP A 39 -15.05 18.20 -1.83
C ASP A 39 -14.09 17.57 -0.79
N LEU A 40 -13.15 16.72 -1.23
CA LEU A 40 -12.09 16.20 -0.35
C LEU A 40 -11.15 17.30 0.15
N LEU A 41 -10.70 18.21 -0.73
CA LEU A 41 -9.83 19.33 -0.34
C LEU A 41 -10.52 20.30 0.63
N GLU A 42 -11.80 20.59 0.39
CA GLU A 42 -12.60 21.48 1.25
C GLU A 42 -12.97 20.82 2.59
N GLY A 43 -13.27 19.52 2.57
CA GLY A 43 -13.64 18.73 3.73
C GLY A 43 -12.47 18.37 4.65
N ASP A 44 -11.24 18.36 4.12
CA ASP A 44 -10.02 18.06 4.86
C ASP A 44 -8.92 19.12 4.61
N PRO A 45 -8.91 20.20 5.42
CA PRO A 45 -7.88 21.24 5.32
C PRO A 45 -6.45 20.72 5.52
N HIS A 46 -6.27 19.56 6.17
CA HIS A 46 -4.94 18.98 6.36
C HIS A 46 -4.43 18.35 5.06
N LEU A 47 -5.31 17.72 4.26
CA LEU A 47 -4.97 17.22 2.94
C LEU A 47 -4.48 18.35 2.03
N ALA A 48 -5.24 19.45 1.94
CA ALA A 48 -4.84 20.60 1.12
C ALA A 48 -3.49 21.17 1.57
N ALA A 49 -3.31 21.38 2.89
CA ALA A 49 -2.06 21.88 3.43
C ALA A 49 -0.86 20.95 3.18
N ASP A 50 -1.04 19.63 3.28
CA ASP A 50 0.00 18.65 3.00
C ASP A 50 0.43 18.69 1.53
N LEU A 51 -0.53 18.78 0.59
CA LEU A 51 -0.25 18.90 -0.84
C LEU A 51 0.46 20.23 -1.16
N GLU A 52 -0.05 21.34 -0.65
CA GLU A 52 0.54 22.68 -0.85
C GLU A 52 1.96 22.77 -0.26
N SER A 53 2.23 22.08 0.85
CA SER A 53 3.58 22.02 1.45
C SER A 53 4.63 21.35 0.55
N GLN A 54 4.18 20.61 -0.46
CA GLN A 54 5.01 19.96 -1.47
C GLN A 54 4.90 20.66 -2.84
N ASP A 55 4.43 21.92 -2.86
CA ASP A 55 4.30 22.78 -4.04
C ASP A 55 3.14 22.40 -5.00
N ALA A 56 2.11 21.69 -4.55
CA ALA A 56 0.88 21.51 -5.35
C ALA A 56 0.01 22.77 -5.37
N ASP A 57 -0.55 23.10 -6.53
CA ASP A 57 -1.60 24.13 -6.67
C ASP A 57 -2.99 23.48 -6.56
N THR A 58 -3.59 23.58 -5.38
CA THR A 58 -4.93 23.06 -5.06
C THR A 58 -6.06 23.98 -5.52
N SER A 59 -5.76 25.21 -5.96
CA SER A 59 -6.76 26.26 -6.21
C SER A 59 -7.72 25.93 -7.36
N ALA A 60 -7.31 25.06 -8.28
CA ALA A 60 -8.09 24.61 -9.42
C ALA A 60 -8.55 23.14 -9.30
N GLY A 61 -8.49 22.53 -8.10
CA GLY A 61 -8.77 21.11 -7.90
C GLY A 61 -7.72 20.22 -8.56
N ARG A 62 -8.11 19.04 -9.07
CA ARG A 62 -7.15 18.08 -9.66
C ARG A 62 -6.38 18.68 -10.83
N ALA A 63 -7.02 19.56 -11.61
CA ALA A 63 -6.43 20.18 -12.80
C ALA A 63 -5.31 21.20 -12.48
N GLY A 64 -5.24 21.70 -11.25
CA GLY A 64 -4.15 22.58 -10.80
C GLY A 64 -2.87 21.82 -10.43
N ILE A 65 -2.99 20.52 -10.15
CA ILE A 65 -1.88 19.68 -9.71
C ILE A 65 -1.29 18.96 -10.93
N ASP A 66 -0.05 19.25 -11.28
CA ASP A 66 0.64 18.67 -12.44
C ASP A 66 1.26 17.29 -12.18
N TRP A 67 1.10 16.76 -10.97
CA TRP A 67 1.62 15.45 -10.58
C TRP A 67 0.82 14.31 -11.23
N ASP A 68 1.49 13.18 -11.44
CA ASP A 68 0.82 11.93 -11.76
C ASP A 68 0.01 11.41 -10.56
N ASP A 69 -0.97 10.55 -10.82
CA ASP A 69 -1.89 10.08 -9.79
C ASP A 69 -1.20 9.26 -8.72
N ALA A 70 -0.17 8.48 -9.05
CA ALA A 70 0.60 7.75 -8.06
C ALA A 70 1.32 8.69 -7.07
N THR A 71 1.91 9.77 -7.56
CA THR A 71 2.60 10.78 -6.74
C THR A 71 1.61 11.52 -5.86
N LEU A 72 0.47 11.94 -6.42
CA LEU A 72 -0.61 12.57 -5.67
C LEU A 72 -1.17 11.63 -4.61
N MET A 73 -1.45 10.38 -4.96
CA MET A 73 -1.97 9.35 -4.07
C MET A 73 -1.01 9.06 -2.92
N LEU A 74 0.27 8.84 -3.22
CA LEU A 74 1.28 8.60 -2.19
C LEU A 74 1.44 9.81 -1.26
N THR A 75 1.46 11.02 -1.81
CA THR A 75 1.67 12.25 -1.03
C THR A 75 0.49 12.53 -0.12
N ALA A 76 -0.74 12.41 -0.64
CA ALA A 76 -1.98 12.62 0.09
C ALA A 76 -2.22 11.58 1.19
N LEU A 77 -1.88 10.31 0.91
CA LEU A 77 -2.08 9.23 1.85
C LEU A 77 -1.01 9.12 2.92
N MET A 78 0.21 9.59 2.67
CA MET A 78 1.33 9.38 3.59
C MET A 78 1.01 9.94 4.98
N ALA A 79 1.00 9.06 5.98
CA ALA A 79 0.75 9.46 7.35
C ALA A 79 1.94 10.29 7.87
N ARG A 80 1.63 11.41 8.54
CA ARG A 80 2.62 12.35 9.06
C ARG A 80 2.44 12.57 10.56
N GLU A 81 3.54 12.85 11.24
CA GLU A 81 3.51 13.38 12.61
C GLU A 81 3.10 14.86 12.58
N GLU A 82 2.73 15.43 13.73
CA GLU A 82 2.40 16.86 13.87
C GLU A 82 3.52 17.80 13.36
N SER A 83 4.77 17.30 13.33
CA SER A 83 5.92 18.02 12.76
C SER A 83 5.96 18.06 11.23
N GLY A 84 5.01 17.42 10.54
CA GLY A 84 4.98 17.27 9.08
C GLY A 84 5.86 16.13 8.54
N ARG A 85 6.63 15.47 9.40
CA ARG A 85 7.50 14.34 9.01
C ARG A 85 6.69 13.07 8.79
N ALA A 86 7.02 12.32 7.74
CA ALA A 86 6.41 11.03 7.47
C ALA A 86 6.62 10.04 8.63
N ILE A 87 5.56 9.30 8.97
CA ILE A 87 5.62 8.24 9.97
C ILE A 87 6.37 7.05 9.37
N HIS A 88 7.48 6.68 10.01
CA HIS A 88 8.24 5.50 9.64
C HIS A 88 7.73 4.26 10.36
N ILE A 89 7.50 3.19 9.60
CA ILE A 89 7.08 1.87 10.10
C ILE A 89 8.10 0.81 9.73
N GLY A 90 8.33 -0.13 10.65
CA GLY A 90 9.38 -1.14 10.52
C GLY A 90 10.78 -0.60 10.83
N GLY A 91 11.62 -1.47 11.40
CA GLY A 91 13.06 -1.20 11.50
C GLY A 91 13.79 -1.58 10.22
N GLU A 92 15.07 -1.19 10.12
CA GLU A 92 15.96 -1.52 8.98
C GLU A 92 15.91 -3.01 8.63
N LEU A 93 15.92 -3.89 9.64
CA LEU A 93 15.84 -5.33 9.44
C LEU A 93 14.57 -5.77 8.67
N SER A 94 13.38 -5.28 9.05
CA SER A 94 12.14 -5.66 8.35
C SER A 94 12.10 -5.09 6.94
N ARG A 95 12.64 -3.89 6.75
CA ARG A 95 12.77 -3.26 5.43
C ARG A 95 13.67 -4.08 4.52
N ASP A 96 14.82 -4.54 5.03
CA ASP A 96 15.76 -5.35 4.24
C ASP A 96 15.17 -6.73 3.92
N ARG A 97 14.47 -7.35 4.88
CA ARG A 97 13.88 -8.69 4.74
C ARG A 97 12.74 -8.73 3.73
N LEU A 98 11.90 -7.69 3.71
CA LEU A 98 10.76 -7.62 2.79
C LEU A 98 11.10 -6.90 1.47
N GLY A 99 12.12 -6.04 1.45
CA GLY A 99 12.33 -5.15 0.32
C GLY A 99 12.81 -5.84 -0.95
N ARG A 100 13.71 -6.82 -0.83
CA ARG A 100 14.11 -7.66 -1.96
C ARG A 100 14.09 -9.11 -1.53
N PHE A 101 12.88 -9.66 -1.51
CA PHE A 101 12.71 -11.05 -1.12
C PHE A 101 13.46 -11.97 -2.11
N PRO A 102 14.20 -13.00 -1.68
CA PRO A 102 15.11 -13.75 -2.54
C PRO A 102 14.39 -14.82 -3.38
N TRP A 103 13.33 -14.43 -4.11
CA TRP A 103 12.55 -15.32 -4.96
C TRP A 103 11.81 -14.55 -6.06
N GLY A 104 11.69 -15.16 -7.25
CA GLY A 104 10.83 -14.68 -8.33
C GLY A 104 11.05 -13.21 -8.72
N ASP A 105 10.01 -12.40 -8.54
CA ASP A 105 9.94 -10.95 -8.81
C ASP A 105 10.48 -10.07 -7.67
N ALA A 106 11.02 -10.69 -6.63
CA ALA A 106 11.47 -10.08 -5.38
C ALA A 106 10.37 -9.40 -4.54
N ASN A 107 9.09 -9.61 -4.88
CA ASN A 107 7.96 -9.13 -4.11
C ASN A 107 7.56 -10.16 -3.04
N PRO A 108 7.64 -9.81 -1.73
CA PRO A 108 7.24 -10.73 -0.67
C PRO A 108 5.74 -11.09 -0.73
N LEU A 109 4.86 -10.23 -1.25
CA LEU A 109 3.44 -10.56 -1.37
C LEU A 109 3.14 -11.52 -2.51
N SER A 110 3.84 -11.41 -3.65
CA SER A 110 3.75 -12.41 -4.72
C SER A 110 4.12 -13.78 -4.19
N TYR A 111 5.18 -13.86 -3.36
CA TYR A 111 5.57 -15.11 -2.70
C TYR A 111 4.50 -15.64 -1.74
N LEU A 112 3.92 -14.77 -0.89
CA LEU A 112 2.84 -15.20 0.00
C LEU A 112 1.63 -15.72 -0.78
N LEU A 113 1.17 -14.99 -1.79
CA LEU A 113 0.02 -15.39 -2.60
C LEU A 113 0.22 -16.73 -3.33
N GLU A 114 1.47 -17.07 -3.67
CA GLU A 114 1.77 -18.35 -4.30
C GLU A 114 1.87 -19.51 -3.29
N TRP A 115 2.48 -19.28 -2.13
CA TRP A 115 2.90 -20.34 -1.19
C TRP A 115 2.10 -20.40 0.11
N CYS A 116 1.15 -19.50 0.31
CA CYS A 116 0.31 -19.36 1.50
C CYS A 116 -1.16 -19.28 1.08
N THR A 117 -2.06 -19.88 1.86
CA THR A 117 -3.52 -19.76 1.65
C THR A 117 -4.28 -19.75 2.97
N SER A 118 -5.49 -19.21 2.97
CA SER A 118 -6.46 -19.35 4.06
C SER A 118 -6.72 -20.84 4.41
N PRO A 119 -6.90 -21.18 5.71
CA PRO A 119 -7.59 -22.40 6.09
C PRO A 119 -9.03 -22.36 5.57
N VAL A 120 -9.57 -23.52 5.17
CA VAL A 120 -10.93 -23.65 4.60
C VAL A 120 -12.02 -23.04 5.51
N GLU A 121 -11.82 -23.08 6.82
CA GLU A 121 -12.79 -22.60 7.83
C GLU A 121 -12.89 -21.08 7.92
N ASP A 122 -11.83 -20.36 7.55
CA ASP A 122 -11.75 -18.91 7.72
C ASP A 122 -12.31 -18.15 6.50
N GLY A 123 -12.78 -18.86 5.46
CA GLY A 123 -13.09 -18.25 4.17
C GLY A 123 -11.82 -17.65 3.54
N GLU A 124 -11.90 -17.21 2.29
CA GLU A 124 -10.75 -16.66 1.56
C GLU A 124 -10.27 -15.30 2.13
N ILE A 125 -10.59 -14.94 3.38
CA ILE A 125 -10.32 -13.65 4.01
C ILE A 125 -8.83 -13.28 3.98
N LEU A 126 -7.93 -14.21 4.36
CA LEU A 126 -6.49 -13.92 4.29
C LEU A 126 -6.06 -13.66 2.84
N ASP A 127 -6.56 -14.47 1.91
CA ASP A 127 -6.23 -14.38 0.49
C ASP A 127 -6.73 -13.04 -0.08
N ASP A 128 -7.95 -12.62 0.27
CA ASP A 128 -8.55 -11.33 -0.09
C ASP A 128 -7.73 -10.14 0.44
N LEU A 129 -7.30 -10.19 1.70
CA LEU A 129 -6.48 -9.14 2.32
C LEU A 129 -5.08 -9.05 1.67
N LEU A 130 -4.46 -10.19 1.36
CA LEU A 130 -3.17 -10.22 0.67
C LEU A 130 -3.30 -9.72 -0.76
N LEU A 131 -4.36 -10.11 -1.49
CA LEU A 131 -4.66 -9.62 -2.84
C LEU A 131 -4.92 -8.12 -2.83
N ALA A 132 -5.69 -7.62 -1.85
CA ALA A 132 -5.94 -6.19 -1.70
C ALA A 132 -4.64 -5.40 -1.49
N LEU A 133 -3.76 -5.86 -0.60
CA LEU A 133 -2.47 -5.22 -0.35
C LEU A 133 -1.51 -5.33 -1.54
N ALA A 134 -1.60 -6.40 -2.33
CA ALA A 134 -0.76 -6.64 -3.49
C ALA A 134 -1.23 -5.97 -4.78
N GLY A 135 -2.51 -5.58 -4.88
CA GLY A 135 -3.08 -5.32 -6.20
C GLY A 135 -4.23 -4.32 -6.30
N ARG A 136 -4.63 -3.60 -5.24
CA ARG A 136 -5.71 -2.59 -5.35
C ARG A 136 -5.48 -1.50 -6.40
N PHE A 137 -4.24 -1.18 -6.72
CA PHE A 137 -3.89 -0.23 -7.77
C PHE A 137 -3.62 -0.89 -9.14
N SER A 138 -3.80 -2.21 -9.24
CA SER A 138 -3.50 -2.95 -10.48
C SER A 138 -4.43 -2.54 -11.60
N SER A 139 -3.87 -2.51 -12.81
CA SER A 139 -4.60 -2.36 -14.07
C SER A 139 -5.70 -3.40 -14.26
N SER A 140 -5.60 -4.60 -13.67
CA SER A 140 -6.68 -5.60 -13.69
C SER A 140 -7.92 -5.18 -12.91
N LEU A 141 -7.79 -4.33 -11.89
CA LEU A 141 -8.91 -3.82 -11.10
C LEU A 141 -9.36 -2.43 -11.59
N LEU A 142 -8.43 -1.56 -11.96
CA LEU A 142 -8.71 -0.16 -12.35
C LEU A 142 -8.79 0.07 -13.86
N SER A 143 -8.52 -0.95 -14.68
CA SER A 143 -8.55 -0.88 -16.16
C SER A 143 -7.54 0.10 -16.79
N HIS A 144 -6.57 0.61 -16.04
CA HIS A 144 -5.50 1.52 -16.51
C HIS A 144 -4.24 1.43 -15.65
N GLU A 145 -3.14 2.07 -16.06
CA GLU A 145 -1.81 1.97 -15.40
C GLU A 145 -1.39 3.24 -14.63
N ARG A 146 -2.28 4.22 -14.40
CA ARG A 146 -1.96 5.54 -13.79
C ARG A 146 -1.25 5.47 -12.42
N TYR A 147 -1.42 4.38 -11.68
CA TYR A 147 -0.78 4.16 -10.38
C TYR A 147 0.46 3.23 -10.44
N GLU A 148 0.72 2.62 -11.60
CA GLU A 148 1.78 1.63 -11.78
C GLU A 148 3.09 2.22 -12.29
N GLU A 149 3.04 3.33 -13.04
CA GLU A 149 4.21 3.97 -13.66
C GLU A 149 4.33 5.43 -13.21
N SER A 150 5.23 5.70 -12.26
CA SER A 150 5.43 7.06 -11.75
C SER A 150 6.84 7.35 -11.26
N GLY A 151 7.14 8.63 -11.04
CA GLY A 151 8.39 9.06 -10.42
C GLY A 151 8.61 8.54 -8.99
N VAL A 152 7.54 8.13 -8.29
CA VAL A 152 7.58 7.56 -6.94
C VAL A 152 7.60 6.02 -6.92
N GLY A 153 7.68 5.41 -8.11
CA GLY A 153 7.64 3.96 -8.32
C GLY A 153 6.22 3.44 -8.60
N ARG A 154 6.03 2.13 -8.40
CA ARG A 154 4.72 1.47 -8.57
C ARG A 154 3.99 1.39 -7.24
N LEU A 155 2.73 1.82 -7.19
CA LEU A 155 1.84 1.51 -6.07
C LEU A 155 1.16 0.16 -6.34
N HIS A 156 1.14 -0.73 -5.35
CA HIS A 156 0.56 -2.07 -5.47
C HIS A 156 -0.85 -2.12 -4.91
N GLY A 157 -0.96 -1.83 -3.61
CA GLY A 157 -2.23 -1.84 -2.91
C GLY A 157 -2.08 -1.35 -1.48
N TRP A 158 -3.20 -1.28 -0.77
CA TRP A 158 -3.24 -0.78 0.60
C TRP A 158 -4.24 -1.56 1.45
N LEU A 159 -4.09 -1.45 2.77
CA LEU A 159 -5.08 -1.88 3.75
C LEU A 159 -5.35 -0.76 4.75
N GLU A 160 -6.62 -0.51 5.03
CA GLU A 160 -7.06 0.40 6.09
C GLU A 160 -6.91 -0.26 7.47
N CYS A 161 -7.08 0.50 8.56
CA CYS A 161 -6.80 0.01 9.92
C CYS A 161 -7.58 -1.25 10.30
N ASP A 162 -8.85 -1.35 9.90
CA ASP A 162 -9.70 -2.50 10.22
C ASP A 162 -9.21 -3.76 9.49
N GLU A 163 -8.93 -3.64 8.20
CA GLU A 163 -8.40 -4.71 7.36
C GLU A 163 -7.00 -5.15 7.81
N LEU A 164 -6.16 -4.18 8.18
CA LEU A 164 -4.83 -4.43 8.69
C LEU A 164 -4.86 -5.11 10.07
N THR A 165 -5.85 -4.78 10.90
CA THR A 165 -6.10 -5.43 12.19
C THR A 165 -6.50 -6.88 11.97
N GLU A 166 -7.40 -7.15 11.04
CA GLU A 166 -7.82 -8.50 10.68
C GLU A 166 -6.65 -9.33 10.11
N LEU A 167 -5.86 -8.76 9.20
CA LEU A 167 -4.66 -9.38 8.67
C LEU A 167 -3.70 -9.79 9.80
N VAL A 168 -3.43 -8.89 10.74
CA VAL A 168 -2.56 -9.19 11.89
C VAL A 168 -3.14 -10.30 12.76
N GLN A 169 -4.45 -10.32 12.99
CA GLN A 169 -5.10 -11.38 13.78
C GLN A 169 -4.98 -12.74 13.11
N LEU A 170 -5.27 -12.83 11.81
CA LEU A 170 -5.17 -14.08 11.04
C LEU A 170 -3.74 -14.62 11.06
N LEU A 171 -2.77 -13.76 10.71
CA LEU A 171 -1.36 -14.15 10.65
C LEU A 171 -0.79 -14.56 12.01
N THR A 172 -1.17 -13.88 13.10
CA THR A 172 -0.64 -14.17 14.44
C THR A 172 -1.27 -15.39 15.11
N ASN A 173 -2.52 -15.69 14.76
CA ASN A 173 -3.22 -16.90 15.21
C ASN A 173 -2.85 -18.13 14.37
N GLY A 174 -1.95 -18.01 13.40
CA GLY A 174 -1.57 -19.11 12.50
C GLY A 174 -2.71 -19.54 11.59
N ARG A 175 -3.63 -18.62 11.25
CA ARG A 175 -4.73 -18.86 10.29
C ARG A 175 -4.24 -18.77 8.86
N PHE A 176 -3.25 -19.61 8.53
CA PHE A 176 -2.70 -19.76 7.20
C PHE A 176 -2.06 -21.14 7.04
N VAL A 177 -2.06 -21.64 5.81
CA VAL A 177 -1.44 -22.91 5.47
C VAL A 177 -0.31 -22.66 4.49
N VAL A 178 0.88 -23.14 4.84
CA VAL A 178 2.05 -23.15 3.94
C VAL A 178 1.95 -24.36 3.02
N ARG A 179 2.10 -24.14 1.72
CA ARG A 179 2.10 -25.23 0.75
C ARG A 179 3.31 -26.15 0.95
N ALA A 180 3.10 -27.45 0.79
CA ALA A 180 4.14 -28.46 1.06
C ALA A 180 5.35 -28.38 0.11
N ASP A 181 5.17 -27.77 -1.05
CA ASP A 181 6.16 -27.55 -2.09
C ASP A 181 6.82 -26.17 -2.04
N GLU A 182 6.68 -25.45 -0.91
CA GLU A 182 7.36 -24.17 -0.69
C GLU A 182 8.87 -24.27 -1.02
N PRO A 183 9.40 -23.39 -1.89
CA PRO A 183 10.77 -23.50 -2.39
C PRO A 183 11.81 -23.00 -1.40
N LEU A 184 11.47 -22.04 -0.53
CA LEU A 184 12.36 -21.55 0.52
C LEU A 184 11.93 -22.09 1.86
N ASP A 185 12.83 -22.76 2.57
CA ASP A 185 12.56 -23.28 3.91
C ASP A 185 12.20 -22.13 4.88
N GLY A 186 10.91 -22.02 5.20
CA GLY A 186 10.37 -21.01 6.11
C GLY A 186 10.22 -19.61 5.50
N GLY A 187 10.20 -19.47 4.17
CA GLY A 187 10.03 -18.18 3.49
C GLY A 187 8.73 -17.48 3.87
N VAL A 188 7.60 -18.21 3.85
CA VAL A 188 6.28 -17.70 4.27
C VAL A 188 6.35 -17.21 5.70
N ASN A 189 6.90 -18.02 6.61
CA ASN A 189 7.01 -17.67 8.03
C ASN A 189 7.91 -16.43 8.26
N ASP A 190 8.97 -16.26 7.45
CA ASP A 190 9.85 -15.08 7.53
C ASP A 190 9.11 -13.81 7.12
N ILE A 191 8.42 -13.84 5.97
CA ILE A 191 7.61 -12.72 5.49
C ILE A 191 6.52 -12.37 6.49
N VAL A 192 5.75 -13.37 6.94
CA VAL A 192 4.65 -13.20 7.91
C VAL A 192 5.15 -12.50 9.18
N ARG A 193 6.30 -12.91 9.72
CA ARG A 193 6.90 -12.29 10.92
C ARG A 193 7.18 -10.80 10.71
N HIS A 194 7.79 -10.45 9.58
CA HIS A 194 8.16 -9.06 9.29
C HIS A 194 6.95 -8.20 8.90
N LEU A 195 5.99 -8.76 8.17
CA LEU A 195 4.73 -8.11 7.84
C LEU A 195 3.94 -7.77 9.11
N VAL A 196 3.71 -8.75 10.00
CA VAL A 196 3.07 -8.53 11.31
C VAL A 196 3.78 -7.43 12.12
N THR A 197 5.11 -7.41 12.08
CA THR A 197 5.92 -6.40 12.80
C THR A 197 5.66 -4.99 12.28
N ILE A 198 5.62 -4.82 10.95
CA ILE A 198 5.34 -3.54 10.28
C ILE A 198 3.89 -3.13 10.50
N SER A 199 2.94 -4.05 10.30
CA SER A 199 1.51 -3.81 10.49
C SER A 199 1.19 -3.35 11.91
N ARG A 200 1.74 -4.02 12.93
CA ARG A 200 1.59 -3.59 14.33
C ARG A 200 2.22 -2.22 14.60
N ALA A 201 3.27 -1.84 13.88
CA ALA A 201 3.86 -0.52 14.01
C ALA A 201 2.95 0.57 13.44
N ALA A 202 2.29 0.32 12.30
CA ALA A 202 1.30 1.21 11.71
C ALA A 202 0.05 1.33 12.60
N LEU A 203 -0.50 0.20 13.07
CA LEU A 203 -1.70 0.19 13.93
C LEU A 203 -1.51 0.94 15.26
N ARG A 204 -0.29 0.93 15.85
CA ARG A 204 0.00 1.74 17.05
C ARG A 204 -0.07 3.25 16.81
N ARG A 205 -0.08 3.67 15.55
CA ARG A 205 -0.18 5.06 15.09
C ARG A 205 -1.51 5.35 14.42
N ASP A 206 -2.50 4.44 14.53
CA ASP A 206 -3.81 4.56 13.87
C ASP A 206 -3.69 4.73 12.34
N CYS A 207 -2.74 4.00 11.75
CA CYS A 207 -2.43 4.05 10.32
C CYS A 207 -2.73 2.71 9.64
N GLY A 208 -3.20 2.81 8.40
CA GLY A 208 -3.14 1.71 7.43
C GLY A 208 -1.73 1.53 6.87
N ILE A 209 -1.58 0.63 5.90
CA ILE A 209 -0.33 0.46 5.14
C ILE A 209 -0.57 0.44 3.63
N LEU A 210 0.41 0.93 2.88
CA LEU A 210 0.48 0.86 1.43
C LEU A 210 1.77 0.17 1.00
N LEU A 211 1.69 -0.77 0.06
CA LEU A 211 2.84 -1.39 -0.58
C LEU A 211 3.20 -0.64 -1.87
N ARG A 212 4.49 -0.30 -2.03
CA ARG A 212 5.05 0.26 -3.27
C ARG A 212 6.41 -0.32 -3.61
N SER A 213 6.81 -0.28 -4.87
CA SER A 213 8.12 -0.73 -5.34
C SER A 213 8.88 0.33 -6.14
N HIS A 214 10.22 0.27 -6.07
CA HIS A 214 11.18 1.21 -6.67
C HIS A 214 12.10 0.50 -7.65
#